data_AF-A0A7W0ZP26-F1
#
_entry.id   AF-A0A7W0ZP26-F1
#
_cell.length_a   1.000
_cell.length_b   1.000
_cell.length_c   1.000
_cell.angle_alpha   90.00
_cell.angle_beta   90.00
_cell.angle_gamma   90.00
#
_symmetry.space_group_name_H-M   'P 1'
#
loop_
_entity.id
_entity.type
_entity.pdbx_description
1 polymer ?
#
loop_
_entity_poly.entity_id
_entity_poly.type
_entity_poly.pdbx_seq_one_letter_code
_entity_poly.pdbx_strand_id
1 'polypeptide(L)'
;MANRPTPIRVTTETDLPTVLDDATKGPLLLERDEELFRLAREDDIAYEPDPVLVGRTLAATAGSWADLDVDKTIADVYEARRKGSRSPERP
;
A
#
# COMPACT_ATOMS: atom_id res chain seq x y z
N MET A 1 -12.19 1.97 0.40
CA MET A 1 -12.12 0.87 1.38
C MET A 1 -11.30 -0.23 0.76
N ALA A 2 -10.10 -0.52 1.29
CA ALA A 2 -9.26 -1.58 0.77
C ALA A 2 -9.98 -2.92 0.98
N ASN A 3 -10.28 -3.61 -0.11
CA ASN A 3 -10.91 -4.93 -0.09
C ASN A 3 -9.91 -5.89 0.56
N ARG A 4 -10.06 -6.17 1.87
CA ARG A 4 -9.19 -7.13 2.55
C ARG A 4 -9.44 -8.50 1.90
N PRO A 5 -8.42 -9.15 1.32
CA PRO A 5 -8.62 -10.46 0.71
C PRO A 5 -9.09 -11.45 1.79
N THR A 6 -10.13 -12.23 1.48
CA THR A 6 -10.62 -13.29 2.36
C THR A 6 -9.54 -14.38 2.46
N PRO A 7 -9.14 -14.81 3.68
CA PRO A 7 -8.13 -15.86 3.83
C PRO A 7 -8.58 -17.20 3.24
N ILE A 8 -7.66 -17.91 2.59
CA ILE A 8 -7.86 -19.27 2.10
C ILE A 8 -7.47 -20.23 3.22
N ARG A 9 -8.41 -21.08 3.67
CA ARG A 9 -8.10 -22.13 4.64
C ARG A 9 -7.23 -23.21 4.01
N VAL A 10 -6.07 -23.47 4.62
CA VAL A 10 -5.12 -24.48 4.18
C VAL A 10 -5.31 -25.74 5.02
N THR A 11 -5.60 -26.85 4.36
CA THR A 11 -5.69 -28.20 4.92
C THR A 11 -4.68 -29.12 4.22
N THR A 12 -4.60 -30.37 4.65
CA THR A 12 -3.77 -31.39 3.97
C THR A 12 -4.29 -31.76 2.57
N GLU A 13 -5.51 -31.35 2.23
CA GLU A 13 -6.15 -31.60 0.93
C GLU A 13 -6.14 -30.38 0.01
N THR A 14 -5.55 -29.27 0.45
CA THR A 14 -5.46 -28.06 -0.37
C THR A 14 -4.62 -28.31 -1.61
N ASP A 15 -5.18 -27.97 -2.77
CA ASP A 15 -4.49 -28.07 -4.06
C ASP A 15 -3.46 -26.95 -4.21
N LEU A 16 -2.23 -27.26 -3.77
CA LEU A 16 -1.11 -26.31 -3.79
C LEU A 16 -0.81 -25.73 -5.19
N PRO A 17 -0.78 -26.52 -6.30
CA PRO A 17 -0.67 -25.97 -7.65
C PRO A 17 -1.64 -24.82 -7.94
N THR A 18 -2.94 -25.02 -7.69
CA THR A 18 -3.96 -23.99 -7.93
C THR A 18 -3.72 -22.74 -7.07
N VAL A 19 -3.34 -22.92 -5.81
CA VAL A 19 -3.03 -21.80 -4.89
C VAL A 19 -1.81 -21.00 -5.37
N LEU A 20 -0.79 -21.68 -5.91
CA LEU A 20 0.39 -21.02 -6.49
C LEU A 20 0.05 -20.26 -7.78
N ASP A 21 -0.80 -20.83 -8.64
CA ASP A 21 -1.29 -20.16 -9.85
C ASP A 21 -2.08 -18.90 -9.51
N ASP A 22 -2.92 -18.94 -8.47
CA ASP A 22 -3.66 -17.76 -8.01
C ASP A 22 -2.73 -16.69 -7.40
N ALA A 23 -1.66 -17.10 -6.71
CA ALA A 23 -0.65 -16.19 -6.18
C ALA A 23 0.11 -15.41 -7.26
N THR A 24 0.07 -15.84 -8.53
CA THR A 24 0.63 -15.07 -9.66
C THR A 24 -0.16 -13.79 -9.95
N LYS A 25 -1.44 -13.73 -9.55
CA LYS A 25 -2.31 -12.56 -9.75
C LYS A 25 -2.13 -11.51 -8.64
N GLY A 26 -1.48 -11.88 -7.54
CA GLY A 26 -1.18 -11.03 -6.40
C GLY A 26 -1.07 -11.80 -5.09
N PRO A 27 -0.63 -11.15 -3.99
CA PRO A 27 -0.45 -11.82 -2.71
C PRO A 27 -1.76 -12.39 -2.15
N LEU A 28 -1.71 -13.62 -1.65
CA LEU A 28 -2.82 -14.31 -1.01
C LEU A 28 -2.61 -14.40 0.50
N LEU A 29 -3.71 -14.34 1.26
CA LEU A 29 -3.72 -14.68 2.68
C LEU A 29 -4.14 -16.14 2.84
N LEU A 30 -3.35 -16.90 3.57
CA LEU A 30 -3.58 -18.30 3.91
C LEU A 30 -3.85 -18.40 5.41
N GLU A 31 -4.80 -19.22 5.81
CA GLU A 31 -5.13 -19.48 7.22
C GLU A 31 -4.90 -20.96 7.54
N ARG A 32 -4.14 -21.26 8.60
CA ARG A 32 -3.95 -22.62 9.11
C ARG A 32 -3.87 -22.56 10.63
N ASP A 33 -4.64 -23.41 11.31
CA ASP A 33 -4.63 -23.51 12.78
C ASP A 33 -4.80 -22.13 13.47
N GLU A 34 -5.69 -21.30 12.90
CA GLU A 34 -5.96 -19.89 13.33
C GLU A 34 -4.82 -18.89 13.09
N GLU A 35 -3.71 -19.33 12.49
CA GLU A 35 -2.60 -18.47 12.09
C GLU A 35 -2.71 -18.03 10.62
N LEU A 36 -2.36 -16.75 10.36
CA LEU A 36 -2.37 -16.16 9.04
C LEU A 36 -0.97 -16.10 8.43
N PHE A 37 -0.84 -16.61 7.21
CA PHE A 37 0.36 -16.57 6.40
C PHE A 37 0.09 -15.75 5.13
N ARG A 38 1.13 -15.14 4.58
CA ARG A 38 1.07 -14.47 3.28
C ARG A 38 1.84 -15.30 2.26
N LEU A 39 1.17 -15.68 1.19
CA LEU A 39 1.81 -16.26 0.01
C LEU A 39 1.95 -15.17 -1.04
N ALA A 40 3.17 -14.90 -1.48
CA ALA A 40 3.48 -13.99 -2.57
C ALA A 40 4.62 -14.58 -3.39
N ARG A 41 4.75 -14.16 -4.65
CA ARG A 41 5.96 -14.42 -5.41
C ARG A 41 7.15 -13.73 -4.73
N GLU A 42 8.32 -14.34 -4.83
CA GLU A 42 9.56 -13.81 -4.25
C GLU A 42 9.85 -12.37 -4.72
N ASP A 43 9.65 -12.10 -6.02
CA ASP A 43 9.84 -10.78 -6.61
C ASP A 43 8.71 -9.77 -6.24
N ASP A 44 7.56 -10.25 -5.75
CA ASP A 44 6.39 -9.45 -5.36
C ASP A 44 6.32 -9.14 -3.86
N ILE A 45 7.38 -9.47 -3.12
CA ILE A 45 7.58 -8.97 -1.75
C ILE A 45 7.90 -7.48 -1.86
N ALA A 46 6.86 -6.70 -2.18
CA ALA A 46 6.94 -5.25 -2.26
C ALA A 46 7.29 -4.70 -0.88
N TYR A 47 8.52 -4.20 -0.77
CA TYR A 47 9.08 -3.36 0.29
C TYR A 47 8.57 -3.71 1.70
N GLU A 48 9.37 -4.46 2.44
CA GLU A 48 9.30 -4.47 3.90
C GLU A 48 10.21 -3.35 4.41
N PRO A 49 9.68 -2.15 4.72
CA PRO A 49 10.49 -1.11 5.31
C PRO A 49 11.04 -1.60 6.64
N ASP A 50 12.32 -1.31 6.88
CA ASP A 50 12.92 -1.48 8.20
C ASP A 50 12.08 -0.70 9.23
N PRO A 51 11.44 -1.39 10.21
CA PRO A 51 10.57 -0.74 11.18
C PRO A 51 11.31 0.28 12.05
N VAL A 52 12.62 0.09 12.27
CA VAL A 52 13.46 1.04 13.01
C VAL A 52 13.68 2.30 12.18
N LEU A 53 13.97 2.15 10.89
CA LEU A 53 14.13 3.27 9.97
C LEU A 53 12.83 4.07 9.80
N VAL A 54 11.69 3.39 9.71
CA VAL A 54 10.37 4.02 9.67
C VAL A 54 10.09 4.78 10.94
N GLY A 55 10.34 4.16 12.11
CA GLY A 55 10.15 4.83 13.40
C GLY A 55 10.98 6.09 13.53
N ARG A 56 12.26 6.05 13.11
CA ARG A 56 13.15 7.22 13.09
C ARG A 56 12.66 8.30 12.14
N THR A 57 12.23 7.91 10.95
CA THR A 57 11.73 8.85 9.94
C THR A 57 10.47 9.55 10.42
N LEU A 58 9.51 8.79 10.95
CA LEU A 58 8.28 9.32 11.53
C LEU A 58 8.56 10.28 12.69
N ALA A 59 9.48 9.92 13.59
CA ALA A 59 9.88 10.77 14.70
C ALA A 59 10.56 12.07 14.22
N ALA A 60 11.42 11.99 13.20
CA ALA A 60 12.10 13.16 12.63
C ALA A 60 11.13 14.11 11.89
N THR A 61 10.07 13.58 11.28
CA THR A 61 9.06 14.38 10.57
C THR A 61 7.83 14.73 11.42
N ALA A 62 7.75 14.22 12.65
CA ALA A 62 6.63 14.49 13.54
C ALA A 62 6.54 16.00 13.81
N GLY A 63 5.43 16.62 13.41
CA GLY A 63 5.20 18.05 13.56
C GLY A 63 5.78 18.92 12.45
N SER A 64 6.48 18.37 11.43
CA SER A 64 6.98 19.16 10.29
C SER A 64 5.88 19.68 9.35
N TRP A 65 4.62 19.39 9.68
CA TRP A 65 3.42 19.79 8.95
C TRP A 65 2.47 20.59 9.87
N ALA A 66 2.87 20.86 11.12
CA ALA A 66 2.02 21.53 12.11
C ALA A 66 1.82 23.02 11.81
N ASP A 67 2.73 23.61 11.06
CA ASP A 67 2.72 25.00 10.59
C ASP A 67 2.06 25.18 9.21
N LEU A 68 1.58 24.09 8.59
CA LEU A 68 0.88 24.19 7.32
C LEU A 68 -0.51 24.78 7.50
N ASP A 69 -0.75 25.88 6.79
CA ASP A 69 -2.09 26.43 6.59
C ASP A 69 -2.84 25.56 5.58
N VAL A 70 -3.64 24.64 6.11
CA VAL A 70 -4.42 23.66 5.33
C VAL A 70 -5.42 24.37 4.43
N ASP A 71 -6.08 25.42 4.91
CA ASP A 71 -7.11 26.14 4.16
C ASP A 71 -6.52 26.90 2.98
N LYS A 72 -5.37 27.54 3.19
CA LYS A 72 -4.60 28.17 2.11
C LYS A 72 -4.14 27.15 1.08
N THR A 73 -3.62 26.00 1.53
CA THR A 73 -3.16 24.93 0.64
C THR A 73 -4.30 24.39 -0.23
N ILE A 74 -5.49 24.21 0.36
CA ILE A 74 -6.69 23.81 -0.37
C ILE A 74 -7.06 24.88 -1.41
N ALA A 75 -7.10 26.15 -1.02
CA ALA A 75 -7.42 27.25 -1.91
C ALA A 75 -6.47 27.32 -3.12
N ASP A 76 -5.16 27.19 -2.87
CA ASP A 76 -4.11 27.21 -3.89
C ASP A 76 -4.27 26.05 -4.89
N VAL A 77 -4.61 24.84 -4.41
CA VAL A 77 -4.87 23.68 -5.28
C VAL A 77 -6.09 23.89 -6.17
N TYR A 78 -7.19 24.42 -5.61
CA TYR A 78 -8.40 24.72 -6.39
C TYR A 78 -8.20 25.87 -7.37
N GLU A 79 -7.38 26.86 -7.01
CA GLU A 79 -6.99 27.94 -7.90
C GLU A 79 -6.13 27.43 -9.06
N ALA A 80 -5.11 26.60 -8.79
CA ALA A 80 -4.27 25.99 -9.81
C ALA A 80 -5.07 25.10 -10.79
N ARG A 81 -6.09 24.39 -10.29
CA ARG A 81 -7.01 23.62 -11.14
C ARG A 81 -7.90 24.52 -12.00
N ARG A 82 -8.42 25.62 -11.44
CA ARG A 82 -9.24 26.59 -12.18
C ARG A 82 -8.44 27.33 -13.26
N LYS A 83 -7.17 27.66 -12.98
CA LYS A 83 -6.27 28.32 -13.92
C LYS A 83 -5.75 27.39 -15.03
N GLY A 84 -5.99 26.08 -14.92
CA GLY A 84 -5.49 25.09 -15.87
C GLY A 84 -3.97 24.97 -15.78
N SER A 85 -3.47 24.12 -14.89
CA SER A 85 -2.03 23.92 -14.64
C SER A 85 -1.26 23.16 -15.75
N ARG A 86 -1.87 22.96 -16.93
CA ARG A 86 -1.16 22.41 -18.10
C ARG A 86 -0.55 23.56 -18.88
N SER A 87 0.78 23.67 -18.84
CA SER A 87 1.51 24.54 -19.76
C SER A 87 1.20 24.11 -21.21
N PRO A 88 0.80 25.02 -22.10
CA PRO A 88 0.60 24.71 -23.52
C PRO A 88 1.90 24.35 -24.25
N GLU A 89 3.07 24.53 -23.62
CA GLU A 89 4.40 24.27 -24.19
C GLU A 89 5.06 22.96 -23.74
N ARG A 90 4.33 22.02 -23.11
CA ARG A 90 4.89 20.70 -22.83
C ARG A 90 4.82 19.87 -24.14
N PRO A 91 5.96 19.48 -24.75
CA PRO A 91 5.96 18.70 -25.99
C PRO A 91 5.34 17.31 -25.79
#